data_AF-A0AAU5FUD1-F1
#
_entry.id   AF-A0AAU5FUD1-F1
#
_cell.length_a   1.000
_cell.length_b   1.000
_cell.length_c   1.000
_cell.angle_alpha   90.00
_cell.angle_beta   90.00
_cell.angle_gamma   90.00
#
_symmetry.space_group_name_H-M   'P 1'
#
loop_
_entity.id
_entity.type
_entity.pdbx_description
1 polymer ?
#
loop_
_entity_poly.entity_id
_entity_poly.type
_entity_poly.pdbx_seq_one_letter_code
_entity_poly.pdbx_strand_id
1 'polypeptide(L)'
;MTSAMADAYPSVAGVAAAASAFARFHPRLSALREFGRSREGRPLHLLTAGHGRRNVLVVAGPHSDERIGSATALRLAERVARDPRLHAGADAAWHFVLCLDPDGTMRSEAGPAVRRTPAEHFRHAYRPPADEQPEWAPSIRPAGDQLPESQALMDLIDELRPFLQCSLHGNDLGGSWVQLTRDIPGLAEPLGKLSAERDVPVQTGTYDALYWTVSGPGVYVLPQPGSRAQFDSLPEDVNGSTWIRPHRYGGMTALFEVPMWASRKVADTAPHPDPAHALAELAGLLRRQSDRTGALLGDVRPLLPADHRTGSSGQAYGSLLRVAEGLVAICPNVADDWERLHPSPVPLTRAHLTALDIAARRISLRAVGTLLRLLDGLPGAAEARVRAACEEQLDQWAGELETGHELVWVPVSDQVELQSETVLAAFRLLSEGSRPPC
;
A
#
# COMPACT_ATOMS: atom_id res chain seq x y z
N MET A 1 -22.82 -0.83 -23.27
CA MET A 1 -23.21 0.33 -22.45
C MET A 1 -22.17 0.49 -21.35
N THR A 2 -21.21 1.39 -21.56
CA THR A 2 -20.27 1.82 -20.52
C THR A 2 -21.06 2.66 -19.51
N SER A 3 -21.59 2.02 -18.47
CA SER A 3 -21.96 2.75 -17.26
C SER A 3 -20.68 3.48 -16.84
N ALA A 4 -20.67 4.80 -16.91
CA ALA A 4 -19.62 5.58 -16.28
C ALA A 4 -19.60 5.13 -14.81
N MET A 5 -18.58 4.36 -14.42
CA MET A 5 -18.37 4.09 -13.01
C MET A 5 -18.18 5.45 -12.35
N ALA A 6 -18.88 5.69 -11.24
CA ALA A 6 -18.61 6.86 -10.43
C ALA A 6 -17.10 6.87 -10.10
N ASP A 7 -16.49 8.06 -10.10
CA ASP A 7 -15.09 8.25 -9.68
C ASP A 7 -14.95 8.01 -8.17
N ALA A 8 -15.06 6.74 -7.78
CA ALA A 8 -15.21 6.30 -6.41
C ALA A 8 -14.56 4.93 -6.19
N TYR A 9 -13.90 4.76 -5.04
CA TYR A 9 -13.41 3.47 -4.58
C TYR A 9 -14.58 2.55 -4.21
N PRO A 10 -14.60 1.29 -4.67
CA PRO A 10 -15.63 0.35 -4.26
C PRO A 10 -15.46 -0.04 -2.79
N SER A 11 -16.56 -0.45 -2.14
CA SER A 11 -16.49 -1.05 -0.81
C SER A 11 -16.13 -2.54 -0.90
N VAL A 12 -15.61 -3.13 0.19
CA VAL A 12 -15.34 -4.56 0.33
C VAL A 12 -16.58 -5.38 -0.02
N ALA A 13 -17.76 -4.97 0.47
CA ALA A 13 -19.02 -5.62 0.14
C ALA A 13 -19.39 -5.48 -1.35
N GLY A 14 -19.17 -4.29 -1.93
CA GLY A 14 -19.40 -4.04 -3.35
C GLY A 14 -18.49 -4.88 -4.26
N VAL A 15 -17.22 -5.04 -3.88
CA VAL A 15 -16.25 -5.87 -4.61
C VAL A 15 -16.67 -7.34 -4.58
N ALA A 16 -17.03 -7.86 -3.39
CA ALA A 16 -17.50 -9.25 -3.26
C ALA A 16 -18.77 -9.51 -4.08
N ALA A 17 -19.72 -8.58 -4.08
CA ALA A 17 -20.94 -8.67 -4.89
C ALA A 17 -20.64 -8.64 -6.39
N ALA A 18 -19.74 -7.76 -6.84
CA ALA A 18 -19.32 -7.67 -8.24
C ALA A 18 -18.61 -8.95 -8.71
N ALA A 19 -17.72 -9.51 -7.89
CA ALA A 19 -17.06 -10.78 -8.21
C ALA A 19 -18.02 -11.97 -8.25
N SER A 20 -19.01 -12.01 -7.36
CA SER A 20 -20.06 -13.04 -7.36
C SER A 20 -20.90 -12.97 -8.64
N ALA A 21 -21.31 -11.75 -9.04
CA ALA A 21 -22.00 -11.53 -10.30
C ALA A 21 -21.14 -11.95 -11.49
N PHE A 22 -19.87 -11.55 -11.52
CA PHE A 22 -18.92 -11.93 -12.56
C PHE A 22 -18.82 -13.45 -12.72
N ALA A 23 -18.64 -14.19 -11.62
CA ALA A 23 -18.54 -15.65 -11.64
C ALA A 23 -19.82 -16.31 -12.19
N ARG A 24 -21.00 -15.75 -11.86
CA ARG A 24 -22.30 -16.21 -12.39
C ARG A 24 -22.48 -15.93 -13.88
N PHE A 25 -21.95 -14.82 -14.39
CA PHE A 25 -22.00 -14.49 -15.81
C PHE A 25 -20.98 -15.27 -16.65
N HIS A 26 -19.89 -15.72 -16.03
CA HIS A 26 -18.82 -16.47 -16.69
C HIS A 26 -18.58 -17.86 -16.06
N PRO A 27 -19.60 -18.73 -15.92
CA PRO A 27 -19.50 -19.96 -15.12
C PRO A 27 -18.58 -21.04 -15.73
N ARG A 28 -18.29 -20.94 -17.03
CA ARG A 28 -17.34 -21.84 -17.71
C ARG A 28 -15.90 -21.37 -17.63
N LEU A 29 -15.66 -20.14 -17.23
CA LEU A 29 -14.33 -19.51 -17.23
C LEU A 29 -13.87 -19.13 -15.83
N SER A 30 -14.80 -18.89 -14.90
CA SER A 30 -14.49 -18.33 -13.60
C SER A 30 -15.24 -18.99 -12.46
N ALA A 31 -14.65 -18.94 -11.28
CA ALA A 31 -15.21 -19.45 -10.04
C ALA A 31 -14.83 -18.53 -8.88
N LEU A 32 -15.75 -18.33 -7.94
CA LEU A 32 -15.51 -17.59 -6.70
C LEU A 32 -15.53 -18.57 -5.53
N ARG A 33 -14.51 -18.53 -4.68
CA ARG A 33 -14.49 -19.30 -3.42
C ARG A 33 -14.03 -18.45 -2.25
N GLU A 34 -14.39 -18.88 -1.04
CA GLU A 34 -13.72 -18.45 0.19
C GLU A 34 -12.43 -19.27 0.35
N PHE A 35 -11.31 -18.63 0.68
CA PHE A 35 -10.03 -19.32 0.92
C PHE A 35 -9.51 -19.17 2.36
N GLY A 36 -10.20 -18.38 3.18
CA GLY A 36 -9.86 -18.16 4.57
C GLY A 36 -10.80 -17.13 5.20
N ARG A 37 -10.50 -16.77 6.45
CA ARG A 37 -11.21 -15.72 7.18
C ARG A 37 -10.21 -14.80 7.86
N SER A 38 -10.58 -13.52 7.96
CA SER A 38 -9.84 -12.52 8.72
C SER A 38 -9.91 -12.77 10.23
N ARG A 39 -9.12 -12.03 11.00
CA ARG A 39 -9.10 -12.11 12.47
C ARG A 39 -10.45 -11.77 13.11
N GLU A 40 -11.26 -10.90 12.50
CA GLU A 40 -12.64 -10.62 12.92
C GLU A 40 -13.66 -11.54 12.23
N GLY A 41 -13.21 -12.59 11.55
CA GLY A 41 -14.07 -13.66 10.99
C GLY A 41 -14.71 -13.35 9.64
N ARG A 42 -14.29 -12.27 8.95
CA ARG A 42 -14.82 -11.90 7.62
C ARG A 42 -14.24 -12.83 6.55
N PRO A 43 -15.03 -13.20 5.52
CA PRO A 43 -14.57 -14.11 4.48
C PRO A 43 -13.49 -13.45 3.60
N LEU A 44 -12.45 -14.20 3.29
CA LEU A 44 -11.45 -13.86 2.29
C LEU A 44 -11.82 -14.53 0.97
N HIS A 45 -12.05 -13.73 -0.07
CA HIS A 45 -12.56 -14.20 -1.35
C HIS A 45 -11.48 -14.29 -2.42
N LEU A 46 -11.49 -15.42 -3.15
CA LEU A 46 -10.66 -15.69 -4.31
C LEU A 46 -11.54 -15.84 -5.56
N LEU A 47 -11.41 -14.93 -6.50
CA LEU A 47 -11.99 -15.07 -7.84
C LEU A 47 -10.94 -15.68 -8.78
N THR A 48 -11.23 -16.81 -9.40
CA THR A 48 -10.37 -17.43 -10.41
C THR A 48 -10.94 -17.18 -11.81
N ALA A 49 -10.09 -16.93 -12.80
CA ALA A 49 -10.44 -16.86 -14.22
C ALA A 49 -9.40 -17.58 -15.09
N GLY A 50 -9.86 -18.49 -15.96
CA GLY A 50 -9.00 -19.35 -16.78
C GLY A 50 -8.73 -20.72 -16.16
N HIS A 51 -8.17 -21.62 -16.97
CA HIS A 51 -7.92 -23.03 -16.62
C HIS A 51 -6.51 -23.49 -17.01
N GLY A 52 -5.59 -22.54 -17.23
CA GLY A 52 -4.21 -22.84 -17.61
C GLY A 52 -3.39 -23.38 -16.44
N ARG A 53 -2.23 -23.96 -16.74
CA ARG A 53 -1.32 -24.56 -15.75
C ARG A 53 -0.42 -23.55 -15.05
N ARG A 54 -0.21 -22.37 -15.64
CA ARG A 54 0.65 -21.31 -15.11
C ARG A 54 -0.19 -20.35 -14.27
N ASN A 55 -0.03 -20.41 -12.95
CA ASN A 55 -0.85 -19.61 -12.05
C ASN A 55 -0.28 -18.20 -11.87
N VAL A 56 -1.14 -17.19 -12.05
CA VAL A 56 -0.91 -15.79 -11.69
C VAL A 56 -1.77 -15.47 -10.49
N LEU A 57 -1.16 -15.05 -9.39
CA LEU A 57 -1.86 -14.62 -8.19
C LEU A 57 -1.87 -13.09 -8.14
N VAL A 58 -3.03 -12.47 -7.96
CA VAL A 58 -3.19 -11.03 -7.81
C VAL A 58 -3.78 -10.78 -6.42
N VAL A 59 -3.10 -9.98 -5.60
CA VAL A 59 -3.45 -9.72 -4.21
C VAL A 59 -3.88 -8.27 -4.06
N ALA A 60 -5.17 -8.05 -3.79
CA ALA A 60 -5.72 -6.73 -3.52
C ALA A 60 -5.92 -6.48 -2.03
N GLY A 61 -5.86 -5.21 -1.63
CA GLY A 61 -6.01 -4.76 -0.24
C GLY A 61 -5.02 -5.39 0.73
N PRO A 62 -3.70 -5.45 0.41
CA PRO A 62 -2.69 -5.89 1.37
C PRO A 62 -2.56 -4.93 2.55
N HIS A 63 -2.85 -3.64 2.32
CA HIS A 63 -2.94 -2.61 3.35
C HIS A 63 -4.32 -1.94 3.31
N SER A 64 -4.86 -1.65 4.49
CA SER A 64 -6.25 -1.22 4.68
C SER A 64 -6.58 0.20 4.21
N ASP A 65 -5.57 1.05 4.03
CA ASP A 65 -5.70 2.43 3.54
C ASP A 65 -5.57 2.52 2.00
N GLU A 66 -5.13 1.45 1.34
CA GLU A 66 -4.80 1.40 -0.09
C GLU A 66 -5.99 0.88 -0.92
N ARG A 67 -7.02 1.72 -1.05
CA ARG A 67 -8.36 1.32 -1.53
C ARG A 67 -8.46 0.94 -3.02
N ILE A 68 -7.41 1.14 -3.82
CA ILE A 68 -7.46 0.97 -5.29
C ILE A 68 -7.42 -0.51 -5.74
N GLY A 69 -6.65 -1.35 -5.03
CA GLY A 69 -6.29 -2.68 -5.52
C GLY A 69 -7.49 -3.57 -5.85
N SER A 70 -8.57 -3.49 -5.06
CA SER A 70 -9.77 -4.33 -5.27
C SER A 70 -10.51 -3.96 -6.57
N ALA A 71 -10.55 -2.67 -6.94
CA ALA A 71 -11.11 -2.23 -8.21
C ALA A 71 -10.24 -2.72 -9.39
N THR A 72 -8.91 -2.63 -9.24
CA THR A 72 -7.95 -3.14 -10.21
C THR A 72 -8.07 -4.65 -10.41
N ALA A 73 -8.26 -5.42 -9.35
CA ALA A 73 -8.45 -6.87 -9.43
C ALA A 73 -9.69 -7.25 -10.26
N LEU A 74 -10.83 -6.58 -10.04
CA LEU A 74 -12.03 -6.78 -10.85
C LEU A 74 -11.80 -6.39 -12.31
N ARG A 75 -11.10 -5.26 -12.55
CA ARG A 75 -10.77 -4.82 -13.90
C ARG A 75 -9.88 -5.81 -14.64
N LEU A 76 -8.88 -6.38 -13.97
CA LEU A 76 -8.04 -7.43 -14.52
C LEU A 76 -8.85 -8.69 -14.84
N ALA A 77 -9.74 -9.11 -13.95
CA ALA A 77 -10.61 -10.26 -14.20
C ALA A 77 -11.47 -10.07 -15.47
N GLU A 78 -12.04 -8.87 -15.67
CA GLU A 78 -12.75 -8.53 -16.91
C GLU A 78 -11.86 -8.59 -18.16
N ARG A 79 -10.64 -8.04 -18.09
CA ARG A 79 -9.69 -8.03 -19.21
C ARG A 79 -9.26 -9.44 -19.57
N VAL A 80 -8.93 -10.25 -18.57
CA VAL A 80 -8.59 -11.67 -18.73
C VAL A 80 -9.76 -12.42 -19.36
N ALA A 81 -11.00 -12.21 -18.90
CA ALA A 81 -12.14 -12.90 -19.48
C ALA A 81 -12.47 -12.51 -20.93
N ARG A 82 -12.09 -11.31 -21.36
CA ARG A 82 -12.32 -10.81 -22.73
C ARG A 82 -11.23 -11.19 -23.71
N ASP A 83 -10.01 -11.46 -23.24
CA ASP A 83 -8.87 -11.77 -24.11
C ASP A 83 -8.32 -13.18 -23.84
N PRO A 84 -8.68 -14.18 -24.68
CA PRO A 84 -8.17 -15.54 -24.58
C PRO A 84 -6.65 -15.67 -24.60
N ARG A 85 -5.92 -14.68 -25.15
CA ARG A 85 -4.45 -14.69 -25.16
C ARG A 85 -3.86 -14.51 -23.76
N LEU A 86 -4.61 -13.93 -22.81
CA LEU A 86 -4.18 -13.74 -21.43
C LEU A 86 -4.37 -14.99 -20.54
N HIS A 87 -5.21 -15.94 -20.97
CA HIS A 87 -5.42 -17.21 -20.26
C HIS A 87 -5.12 -18.41 -21.16
N ALA A 88 -6.02 -18.80 -22.06
CA ALA A 88 -5.89 -20.01 -22.86
C ALA A 88 -4.65 -19.99 -23.77
N GLY A 89 -4.37 -18.86 -24.44
CA GLY A 89 -3.21 -18.70 -25.31
C GLY A 89 -1.86 -18.60 -24.58
N ALA A 90 -1.88 -18.37 -23.27
CA ALA A 90 -0.69 -18.28 -22.42
C ALA A 90 -0.56 -19.48 -21.45
N ASP A 91 -1.46 -20.47 -21.55
CA ASP A 91 -1.62 -21.56 -20.59
C ASP A 91 -1.66 -21.04 -19.14
N ALA A 92 -2.39 -19.93 -18.91
CA ALA A 92 -2.46 -19.26 -17.63
C ALA A 92 -3.85 -19.36 -16.95
N ALA A 93 -3.84 -19.44 -15.62
CA ALA A 93 -4.99 -19.23 -14.75
C ALA A 93 -4.70 -18.05 -13.83
N TRP A 94 -5.66 -17.13 -13.70
CA TRP A 94 -5.55 -15.93 -12.88
C TRP A 94 -6.39 -16.08 -11.62
N HIS A 95 -5.82 -15.75 -10.48
CA HIS A 95 -6.43 -15.87 -9.17
C HIS A 95 -6.38 -14.52 -8.45
N PHE A 96 -7.53 -13.94 -8.15
CA PHE A 96 -7.67 -12.60 -7.59
C PHE A 96 -8.15 -12.70 -6.14
N VAL A 97 -7.25 -12.46 -5.18
CA VAL A 97 -7.62 -12.18 -3.79
C VAL A 97 -8.22 -10.79 -3.76
N LEU A 98 -9.51 -10.68 -3.43
CA LEU A 98 -10.27 -9.45 -3.62
C LEU A 98 -10.01 -8.39 -2.54
N CYS A 99 -9.65 -8.81 -1.34
CA CYS A 99 -9.23 -7.95 -0.23
C CYS A 99 -8.56 -8.85 0.82
N LEU A 100 -7.27 -8.63 1.07
CA LEU A 100 -6.50 -9.43 2.03
C LEU A 100 -6.74 -8.98 3.48
N ASP A 101 -6.87 -7.68 3.73
CA ASP A 101 -7.25 -7.11 5.03
C ASP A 101 -8.66 -6.47 4.99
N PRO A 102 -9.75 -7.26 4.96
CA PRO A 102 -11.10 -6.71 4.96
C PRO A 102 -11.46 -6.01 6.27
N ASP A 103 -10.83 -6.39 7.38
CA ASP A 103 -11.12 -5.83 8.71
C ASP A 103 -10.61 -4.38 8.80
N GLY A 104 -9.36 -4.16 8.41
CA GLY A 104 -8.79 -2.83 8.30
C GLY A 104 -9.47 -2.01 7.21
N THR A 105 -9.71 -2.58 6.02
CA THR A 105 -10.29 -1.85 4.88
C THR A 105 -11.67 -1.28 5.21
N MET A 106 -12.53 -2.06 5.87
CA MET A 106 -13.85 -1.60 6.34
C MET A 106 -13.74 -0.41 7.30
N ARG A 107 -12.68 -0.31 8.10
CA ARG A 107 -12.45 0.83 9.00
C ARG A 107 -12.07 2.10 8.25
N SER A 108 -11.48 1.99 7.05
CA SER A 108 -11.17 3.10 6.14
C SER A 108 -12.39 3.54 5.32
N GLU A 109 -13.41 2.68 5.16
CA GLU A 109 -14.65 3.00 4.43
C GLU A 109 -15.55 4.03 5.14
N ALA A 110 -15.29 4.32 6.42
CA ALA A 110 -15.94 5.44 7.11
C ALA A 110 -15.60 6.80 6.48
N GLY A 111 -14.49 6.90 5.75
CA GLY A 111 -14.10 8.08 5.00
C GLY A 111 -14.66 8.13 3.57
N PRO A 112 -14.62 9.31 2.93
CA PRO A 112 -15.17 9.50 1.59
C PRO A 112 -14.51 8.56 0.58
N ALA A 113 -15.35 7.87 -0.21
CA ALA A 113 -14.91 6.99 -1.29
C ALA A 113 -14.55 7.74 -2.57
N VAL A 114 -14.80 9.04 -2.63
CA VAL A 114 -14.61 9.90 -3.80
C VAL A 114 -13.40 10.81 -3.61
N ARG A 115 -13.18 11.69 -4.59
CA ARG A 115 -12.26 12.83 -4.46
C ARG A 115 -12.48 13.58 -3.16
N ARG A 116 -11.37 13.87 -2.48
CA ARG A 116 -11.31 14.46 -1.13
C ARG A 116 -10.04 15.29 -0.99
N THR A 117 -9.99 16.11 0.04
CA THR A 117 -8.77 16.79 0.49
C THR A 117 -7.90 15.84 1.34
N PRO A 118 -6.60 16.13 1.55
CA PRO A 118 -5.76 15.37 2.48
C PRO A 118 -6.29 15.41 3.92
N ALA A 119 -6.85 16.53 4.38
CA ALA A 119 -7.46 16.62 5.71
C ALA A 119 -8.62 15.62 5.86
N GLU A 120 -9.57 15.63 4.92
CA GLU A 120 -10.68 14.67 4.90
C GLU A 120 -10.20 13.21 4.79
N HIS A 121 -9.13 12.96 4.03
CA HIS A 121 -8.58 11.61 3.90
C HIS A 121 -7.93 11.11 5.19
N PHE A 122 -6.99 11.88 5.75
CA PHE A 122 -6.25 11.45 6.93
C PHE A 122 -7.13 11.43 8.19
N ARG A 123 -8.20 12.23 8.25
CA ARG A 123 -9.24 12.15 9.29
C ARG A 123 -9.83 10.74 9.47
N HIS A 124 -9.91 9.97 8.38
CA HIS A 124 -10.53 8.65 8.33
C HIS A 124 -9.58 7.51 8.01
N ALA A 125 -8.30 7.80 7.73
CA ALA A 125 -7.31 6.78 7.42
C ALA A 125 -7.21 5.74 8.54
N TYR A 126 -7.04 4.47 8.15
CA TYR A 126 -6.71 3.39 9.06
C TYR A 126 -5.61 2.56 8.42
N ARG A 127 -4.49 2.42 9.14
CA ARG A 127 -3.47 1.43 8.84
C ARG A 127 -3.12 0.72 10.14
N PRO A 128 -3.27 -0.61 10.24
CA PRO A 128 -2.93 -1.31 11.46
C PRO A 128 -1.41 -1.26 11.72
N PRO A 129 -0.97 -1.57 12.95
CA PRO A 129 0.45 -1.75 13.25
C PRO A 129 1.13 -2.74 12.29
N ALA A 130 2.45 -2.66 12.12
CA ALA A 130 3.16 -3.46 11.12
C ALA A 130 3.01 -4.98 11.34
N ASP A 131 3.00 -5.44 12.60
CA ASP A 131 2.75 -6.83 13.00
C ASP A 131 1.29 -7.27 12.81
N GLU A 132 0.45 -6.39 12.28
CA GLU A 132 -0.95 -6.58 11.96
C GLU A 132 -1.29 -6.28 10.50
N GLN A 133 -0.28 -6.06 9.65
CA GLN A 133 -0.45 -5.94 8.20
C GLN A 133 -0.19 -7.30 7.55
N PRO A 134 -1.16 -7.94 6.85
CA PRO A 134 -1.06 -9.35 6.48
C PRO A 134 0.17 -9.76 5.64
N GLU A 135 0.68 -8.88 4.77
CA GLU A 135 1.88 -9.20 3.98
C GLU A 135 3.18 -9.05 4.77
N TRP A 136 3.21 -8.16 5.76
CA TRP A 136 4.39 -7.87 6.59
C TRP A 136 4.48 -8.71 7.85
N ALA A 137 3.33 -9.04 8.44
CA ALA A 137 3.24 -9.75 9.71
C ALA A 137 4.08 -11.04 9.77
N PRO A 138 4.21 -11.86 8.70
CA PRO A 138 5.11 -13.02 8.71
C PRO A 138 6.57 -12.73 8.98
N SER A 139 7.05 -11.51 8.69
CA SER A 139 8.42 -11.10 8.96
C SER A 139 8.66 -10.59 10.39
N ILE A 140 7.58 -10.25 11.11
CA ILE A 140 7.63 -9.60 12.42
C ILE A 140 7.15 -10.54 13.53
N ARG A 141 6.05 -11.26 13.26
CA ARG A 141 5.40 -12.15 14.21
C ARG A 141 6.12 -13.50 14.30
N PRO A 142 6.10 -14.16 15.47
CA PRO A 142 6.58 -15.53 15.59
C PRO A 142 5.85 -16.50 14.64
N ALA A 143 6.56 -17.50 14.11
CA ALA A 143 6.02 -18.44 13.13
C ALA A 143 4.76 -19.22 13.61
N GLY A 144 4.60 -19.41 14.93
CA GLY A 144 3.45 -20.11 15.52
C GLY A 144 2.26 -19.21 15.87
N ASP A 145 2.35 -17.91 15.63
CA ASP A 145 1.31 -16.93 15.98
C ASP A 145 1.09 -15.95 14.81
N GLN A 146 0.87 -16.49 13.62
CA GLN A 146 0.60 -15.70 12.42
C GLN A 146 -0.85 -15.22 12.37
N LEU A 147 -1.08 -14.09 11.69
CA LEU A 147 -2.44 -13.62 11.43
C LEU A 147 -3.21 -14.63 10.56
N PRO A 148 -4.52 -14.83 10.78
CA PRO A 148 -5.35 -15.68 9.92
C PRO A 148 -5.27 -15.31 8.43
N GLU A 149 -5.22 -14.01 8.11
CA GLU A 149 -5.08 -13.47 6.76
C GLU A 149 -3.74 -13.86 6.13
N SER A 150 -2.65 -13.69 6.90
CA SER A 150 -1.30 -14.05 6.48
C SER A 150 -1.18 -15.55 6.22
N GLN A 151 -1.70 -16.37 7.14
CA GLN A 151 -1.68 -17.83 7.00
C GLN A 151 -2.48 -18.27 5.77
N ALA A 152 -3.69 -17.73 5.57
CA ALA A 152 -4.52 -18.05 4.42
C ALA A 152 -3.83 -17.68 3.09
N LEU A 153 -3.14 -16.53 3.01
CA LEU A 153 -2.37 -16.15 1.83
C LEU A 153 -1.17 -17.08 1.61
N MET A 154 -0.42 -17.42 2.65
CA MET A 154 0.72 -18.35 2.53
C MET A 154 0.27 -19.74 2.07
N ASP A 155 -0.82 -20.26 2.61
CA ASP A 155 -1.39 -21.54 2.20
C ASP A 155 -1.88 -21.49 0.75
N LEU A 156 -2.47 -20.38 0.34
CA LEU A 156 -2.90 -20.16 -1.04
C LEU A 156 -1.71 -20.08 -2.01
N ILE A 157 -0.61 -19.43 -1.63
CA ILE A 157 0.63 -19.40 -2.43
C ILE A 157 1.20 -20.82 -2.56
N ASP A 158 1.19 -21.61 -1.49
CA ASP A 158 1.68 -22.99 -1.51
C ASP A 158 0.78 -23.93 -2.34
N GLU A 159 -0.54 -23.70 -2.33
CA GLU A 159 -1.53 -24.37 -3.16
C GLU A 159 -1.33 -24.05 -4.65
N LEU A 160 -1.29 -22.76 -5.00
CA LEU A 160 -1.28 -22.29 -6.38
C LEU A 160 0.11 -22.32 -7.02
N ARG A 161 1.18 -22.19 -6.22
CA ARG A 161 2.57 -22.11 -6.70
C ARG A 161 2.72 -21.10 -7.85
N PRO A 162 2.32 -19.84 -7.65
CA PRO A 162 2.24 -18.87 -8.73
C PRO A 162 3.63 -18.59 -9.30
N PHE A 163 3.74 -18.50 -10.62
CA PHE A 163 4.98 -18.04 -11.24
C PHE A 163 5.14 -16.52 -11.12
N LEU A 164 4.02 -15.81 -10.98
CA LEU A 164 3.94 -14.37 -10.74
C LEU A 164 2.84 -14.10 -9.70
N GLN A 165 3.23 -13.50 -8.58
CA GLN A 165 2.34 -12.79 -7.66
C GLN A 165 2.39 -11.29 -7.96
N CYS A 166 1.24 -10.66 -8.12
CA CYS A 166 1.07 -9.22 -8.28
C CYS A 166 0.42 -8.69 -7.01
N SER A 167 1.16 -8.02 -6.12
CA SER A 167 0.56 -7.32 -4.98
C SER A 167 0.15 -5.91 -5.41
N LEU A 168 -1.13 -5.57 -5.24
CA LEU A 168 -1.71 -4.32 -5.70
C LEU A 168 -1.73 -3.32 -4.56
N HIS A 169 -0.77 -2.40 -4.59
CA HIS A 169 -0.59 -1.35 -3.61
C HIS A 169 -1.11 0.00 -4.10
N GLY A 170 -1.16 0.97 -3.21
CA GLY A 170 -1.39 2.35 -3.58
C GLY A 170 -0.70 3.28 -2.60
N ASN A 171 -0.32 4.46 -3.06
CA ASN A 171 0.20 5.49 -2.19
C ASN A 171 -0.77 6.67 -2.12
N ASP A 172 -0.87 7.27 -0.93
CA ASP A 172 -1.72 8.45 -0.73
C ASP A 172 -1.29 9.56 -1.69
N LEU A 173 0.01 9.83 -1.79
CA LEU A 173 0.57 10.78 -2.73
C LEU A 173 1.94 10.35 -3.26
N GLY A 174 2.28 10.79 -4.47
CA GLY A 174 3.57 10.53 -5.08
C GLY A 174 3.45 10.28 -6.58
N GLY A 175 4.03 9.18 -7.05
CA GLY A 175 4.00 8.75 -8.44
C GLY A 175 3.75 7.25 -8.56
N SER A 176 3.78 6.76 -9.79
CA SER A 176 3.73 5.32 -10.09
C SER A 176 5.12 4.71 -10.04
N TRP A 177 5.22 3.50 -9.50
CA TRP A 177 6.47 2.74 -9.43
C TRP A 177 6.20 1.26 -9.12
N VAL A 178 7.24 0.44 -9.20
CA VAL A 178 7.15 -1.01 -9.04
C VAL A 178 8.31 -1.52 -8.19
N GLN A 179 8.00 -2.40 -7.24
CA GLN A 179 9.00 -3.21 -6.53
C GLN A 179 8.96 -4.65 -7.03
N LEU A 180 10.13 -5.24 -7.21
CA LEU A 180 10.28 -6.58 -7.78
C LEU A 180 11.17 -7.43 -6.88
N THR A 181 10.71 -8.63 -6.53
CA THR A 181 11.56 -9.59 -5.81
C THR A 181 12.56 -10.31 -6.72
N ARG A 182 12.35 -10.24 -8.05
CA ARG A 182 13.30 -10.61 -9.11
C ARG A 182 13.08 -9.68 -10.29
N ASP A 183 14.13 -9.33 -11.01
CA ASP A 183 14.01 -8.40 -12.12
C ASP A 183 13.07 -8.89 -13.23
N ILE A 184 12.36 -7.95 -13.85
CA ILE A 184 11.57 -8.14 -15.07
C ILE A 184 12.16 -7.17 -16.11
N PRO A 185 13.18 -7.61 -16.88
CA PRO A 185 13.85 -6.74 -17.83
C PRO A 185 12.87 -6.08 -18.81
N GLY A 186 13.01 -4.77 -18.99
CA GLY A 186 12.18 -3.98 -19.90
C GLY A 186 10.89 -3.41 -19.28
N LEU A 187 10.53 -3.73 -18.03
CA LEU A 187 9.29 -3.25 -17.40
C LEU A 187 9.21 -1.72 -17.24
N ALA A 188 10.36 -1.02 -17.18
CA ALA A 188 10.39 0.42 -17.03
C ALA A 188 9.79 1.17 -18.24
N GLU A 189 9.90 0.63 -19.46
CA GLU A 189 9.32 1.25 -20.66
C GLU A 189 7.78 1.31 -20.62
N PRO A 190 7.06 0.20 -20.43
CA PRO A 190 5.61 0.25 -20.36
C PRO A 190 5.14 1.04 -19.14
N LEU A 191 5.81 0.95 -17.99
CA LEU A 191 5.49 1.78 -16.83
C LEU A 191 5.55 3.27 -17.18
N GLY A 192 6.65 3.71 -17.79
CA GLY A 192 6.83 5.12 -18.19
C GLY A 192 5.79 5.59 -19.19
N LYS A 193 5.52 4.78 -20.22
CA LYS A 193 4.50 5.09 -21.23
C LYS A 193 3.10 5.21 -20.62
N LEU A 194 2.68 4.22 -19.84
CA LEU A 194 1.34 4.17 -19.25
C LEU A 194 1.10 5.31 -18.26
N SER A 195 2.15 5.70 -17.53
CA SER A 195 2.11 6.81 -16.58
C SER A 195 1.99 8.15 -17.32
N ALA A 196 2.78 8.35 -18.38
CA ALA A 196 2.71 9.55 -19.21
C ALA A 196 1.35 9.73 -19.91
N GLU A 197 0.73 8.65 -20.39
CA GLU A 197 -0.61 8.66 -21.00
C GLU A 197 -1.72 9.15 -20.04
N ARG A 198 -1.46 9.12 -18.73
CA ARG A 198 -2.41 9.48 -17.65
C ARG A 198 -1.97 10.68 -16.82
N ASP A 199 -0.93 11.39 -17.25
CA ASP A 199 -0.29 12.49 -16.49
C ASP A 199 0.09 12.12 -15.04
N VAL A 200 0.49 10.86 -14.84
CA VAL A 200 1.02 10.38 -13.57
C VAL A 200 2.56 10.36 -13.66
N PRO A 201 3.29 11.00 -12.73
CA PRO A 201 4.74 10.97 -12.73
C PRO A 201 5.24 9.58 -12.34
N VAL A 202 6.30 9.10 -12.99
CA VAL A 202 7.05 7.93 -12.52
C VAL A 202 7.90 8.35 -11.32
N GLN A 203 7.69 7.69 -10.19
CA GLN A 203 8.43 7.98 -8.97
C GLN A 203 9.85 7.40 -9.07
N THR A 204 10.85 8.27 -9.00
CA THR A 204 12.28 7.89 -9.16
C THR A 204 13.09 7.99 -7.87
N GLY A 205 12.51 8.52 -6.80
CA GLY A 205 13.02 8.40 -5.43
C GLY A 205 11.96 7.78 -4.52
N THR A 206 12.36 6.87 -3.64
CA THR A 206 11.45 6.16 -2.73
C THR A 206 12.05 6.09 -1.33
N TYR A 207 11.17 6.05 -0.33
CA TYR A 207 11.57 5.73 1.05
C TYR A 207 11.73 4.21 1.21
N ASP A 208 10.74 3.45 0.73
CA ASP A 208 10.63 2.00 0.97
C ASP A 208 11.62 1.16 0.16
N ALA A 209 12.12 1.69 -0.97
CA ALA A 209 13.05 0.99 -1.87
C ALA A 209 14.35 1.78 -2.11
N LEU A 210 14.74 2.67 -1.19
CA LEU A 210 15.96 3.49 -1.32
C LEU A 210 17.22 2.65 -1.55
N TYR A 211 17.31 1.50 -0.87
CA TYR A 211 18.46 0.59 -0.93
C TYR A 211 18.33 -0.49 -2.01
N TRP A 212 17.25 -0.48 -2.81
CA TRP A 212 17.00 -1.51 -3.80
C TRP A 212 17.71 -1.20 -5.11
N THR A 213 17.97 -2.24 -5.90
CA THR A 213 18.64 -2.09 -7.19
C THR A 213 17.70 -1.47 -8.21
N VAL A 214 18.10 -0.38 -8.86
CA VAL A 214 17.29 0.26 -9.90
C VAL A 214 17.46 -0.50 -11.22
N SER A 215 16.38 -1.10 -11.74
CA SER A 215 16.36 -1.77 -13.05
C SER A 215 15.98 -0.78 -14.18
N GLY A 216 15.27 0.28 -13.84
CA GLY A 216 14.96 1.42 -14.69
C GLY A 216 14.14 2.46 -13.93
N PRO A 217 13.76 3.59 -14.56
CA PRO A 217 12.94 4.60 -13.88
C PRO A 217 11.68 4.00 -13.24
N GLY A 218 11.56 4.15 -11.92
CA GLY A 218 10.43 3.63 -11.14
C GLY A 218 10.36 2.11 -11.00
N VAL A 219 11.42 1.36 -11.34
CA VAL A 219 11.45 -0.10 -11.18
C VAL A 219 12.63 -0.48 -10.26
N TYR A 220 12.29 -1.00 -9.09
CA TYR A 220 13.23 -1.33 -8.03
C TYR A 220 13.23 -2.84 -7.76
N VAL A 221 14.40 -3.44 -7.67
CA VAL A 221 14.58 -4.88 -7.49
C VAL A 221 15.21 -5.16 -6.12
N LEU A 222 14.61 -6.07 -5.38
CA LEU A 222 15.08 -6.51 -4.07
C LEU A 222 16.55 -6.95 -4.19
N PRO A 223 17.45 -6.41 -3.35
CA PRO A 223 18.85 -6.77 -3.42
C PRO A 223 19.07 -8.22 -2.97
N GLN A 224 20.25 -8.75 -3.29
CA GLN A 224 20.62 -10.11 -2.91
C GLN A 224 20.60 -10.29 -1.38
N PRO A 225 20.24 -11.50 -0.87
CA PRO A 225 20.28 -11.79 0.56
C PRO A 225 21.64 -11.40 1.19
N GLY A 226 21.59 -10.76 2.35
CA GLY A 226 22.76 -10.25 3.06
C GLY A 226 23.16 -8.81 2.71
N SER A 227 22.53 -8.20 1.69
CA SER A 227 22.64 -6.75 1.45
C SER A 227 21.62 -6.00 2.29
N ARG A 228 21.92 -4.74 2.66
CA ARG A 228 20.93 -3.86 3.28
C ARG A 228 19.81 -3.57 2.27
N ALA A 229 18.58 -3.90 2.64
CA ALA A 229 17.40 -3.68 1.79
C ALA A 229 16.53 -2.50 2.25
N GLN A 230 16.72 -2.00 3.47
CA GLN A 230 15.84 -1.03 4.11
C GLN A 230 16.53 -0.28 5.27
N PHE A 231 15.81 0.70 5.81
CA PHE A 231 16.16 1.44 7.02
C PHE A 231 16.06 0.57 8.28
N ASP A 232 16.86 0.87 9.31
CA ASP A 232 16.88 0.07 10.55
C ASP A 232 15.62 0.32 11.39
N SER A 233 14.99 1.48 11.21
CA SER A 233 13.73 1.85 11.84
C SER A 233 12.52 1.08 11.29
N LEU A 234 12.63 0.49 10.09
CA LEU A 234 11.51 -0.22 9.45
C LEU A 234 11.37 -1.63 10.03
N PRO A 235 10.20 -1.98 10.59
CA PRO A 235 10.02 -3.21 11.35
C PRO A 235 9.95 -4.48 10.49
N GLU A 236 9.50 -4.39 9.24
CA GLU A 236 9.27 -5.53 8.35
C GLU A 236 10.56 -6.04 7.72
N ASP A 237 10.82 -7.34 7.66
CA ASP A 237 11.89 -7.90 6.81
C ASP A 237 11.27 -8.52 5.56
N VAL A 238 11.55 -7.94 4.39
CA VAL A 238 11.04 -8.45 3.11
C VAL A 238 11.34 -9.94 2.91
N ASN A 239 12.49 -10.44 3.41
CA ASN A 239 12.86 -11.85 3.30
C ASN A 239 11.96 -12.79 4.13
N GLY A 240 11.37 -12.27 5.20
CA GLY A 240 10.41 -12.98 6.05
C GLY A 240 8.94 -12.76 5.65
N SER A 241 8.66 -11.86 4.70
CA SER A 241 7.31 -11.50 4.28
C SER A 241 6.65 -12.54 3.36
N THR A 242 5.36 -12.33 3.06
CA THR A 242 4.64 -13.16 2.05
C THR A 242 5.25 -13.01 0.65
N TRP A 243 5.96 -11.92 0.36
CA TRP A 243 6.46 -11.60 -0.98
C TRP A 243 7.53 -12.58 -1.48
N ILE A 244 8.30 -13.21 -0.59
CA ILE A 244 9.33 -14.17 -0.99
C ILE A 244 8.80 -15.60 -1.07
N ARG A 245 7.61 -15.87 -0.54
CA ARG A 245 7.01 -17.22 -0.53
C ARG A 245 6.94 -17.87 -1.94
N PRO A 246 6.58 -17.15 -3.04
CA PRO A 246 6.57 -17.73 -4.38
C PRO A 246 7.93 -18.27 -4.86
N HIS A 247 9.05 -17.76 -4.33
CA HIS A 247 10.40 -18.19 -4.74
C HIS A 247 10.65 -19.67 -4.46
N ARG A 248 9.96 -20.25 -3.46
CA ARG A 248 10.01 -21.69 -3.14
C ARG A 248 9.59 -22.58 -4.31
N TYR A 249 8.79 -22.02 -5.22
CA TYR A 249 8.26 -22.71 -6.39
C TYR A 249 8.82 -22.17 -7.71
N GLY A 250 9.90 -21.39 -7.64
CA GLY A 250 10.51 -20.74 -8.81
C GLY A 250 9.80 -19.46 -9.26
N GLY A 251 8.68 -19.08 -8.63
CA GLY A 251 7.96 -17.84 -8.92
C GLY A 251 8.59 -16.59 -8.32
N MET A 252 7.91 -15.46 -8.51
CA MET A 252 8.29 -14.15 -7.96
C MET A 252 7.08 -13.31 -7.58
N THR A 253 7.34 -12.22 -6.85
CA THR A 253 6.36 -11.16 -6.53
C THR A 253 6.76 -9.82 -7.14
N ALA A 254 5.80 -9.13 -7.75
CA ALA A 254 5.87 -7.74 -8.21
C ALA A 254 4.80 -6.92 -7.48
N LEU A 255 5.17 -5.76 -6.96
CA LEU A 255 4.29 -4.83 -6.26
C LEU A 255 4.06 -3.61 -7.14
N PHE A 256 2.80 -3.21 -7.33
CA PHE A 256 2.44 -2.14 -8.24
C PHE A 256 1.86 -0.97 -7.46
N GLU A 257 2.59 0.14 -7.44
CA GLU A 257 2.25 1.35 -6.72
C GLU A 257 1.64 2.38 -7.66
N VAL A 258 0.47 2.91 -7.30
CA VAL A 258 -0.19 4.02 -7.99
C VAL A 258 -0.66 5.08 -7.00
N PRO A 259 -0.53 6.37 -7.33
CA PRO A 259 -0.89 7.45 -6.42
C PRO A 259 -2.38 7.78 -6.45
N MET A 260 -2.92 8.15 -5.30
CA MET A 260 -4.21 8.86 -5.21
C MET A 260 -4.04 10.34 -5.58
N TRP A 261 -3.00 11.01 -5.05
CA TRP A 261 -2.56 12.33 -5.52
C TRP A 261 -1.19 12.25 -6.19
N ALA A 262 -1.12 12.65 -7.44
CA ALA A 262 0.15 12.78 -8.15
C ALA A 262 0.92 14.03 -7.69
N SER A 263 2.25 13.91 -7.58
CA SER A 263 3.17 15.03 -7.38
C SER A 263 4.34 14.93 -8.36
N ARG A 264 4.54 15.93 -9.22
CA ARG A 264 5.64 15.91 -10.21
C ARG A 264 7.03 15.94 -9.58
N LYS A 265 7.13 16.39 -8.32
CA LYS A 265 8.41 16.49 -7.58
C LYS A 265 9.07 15.12 -7.34
N VAL A 266 8.29 14.04 -7.29
CA VAL A 266 8.82 12.67 -7.14
C VAL A 266 9.50 12.12 -8.39
N ALA A 267 9.47 12.87 -9.50
CA ALA A 267 10.15 12.54 -10.75
C ALA A 267 11.39 13.43 -11.04
N ASP A 268 11.74 14.38 -10.14
CA ASP A 268 12.90 15.25 -10.35
C ASP A 268 14.22 14.50 -10.06
N THR A 269 14.87 14.05 -11.14
CA THR A 269 16.12 13.30 -11.10
C THR A 269 17.37 14.19 -10.95
N ALA A 270 17.21 15.52 -10.85
CA ALA A 270 18.36 16.40 -10.61
C ALA A 270 19.03 16.05 -9.26
N PRO A 271 20.37 16.00 -9.21
CA PRO A 271 21.10 15.87 -7.96
C PRO A 271 20.67 16.94 -6.95
N HIS A 272 20.46 16.55 -5.69
CA HIS A 272 20.15 17.52 -4.66
C HIS A 272 21.42 18.36 -4.34
N PRO A 273 21.34 19.70 -4.30
CA PRO A 273 22.53 20.54 -4.12
C PRO A 273 23.16 20.42 -2.73
N ASP A 274 22.35 20.16 -1.70
CA ASP A 274 22.81 19.98 -0.33
C ASP A 274 21.97 18.89 0.39
N PRO A 275 22.23 17.60 0.11
CA PRO A 275 21.42 16.52 0.65
C PRO A 275 21.60 16.36 2.17
N ALA A 276 22.78 16.68 2.71
CA ALA A 276 23.04 16.54 4.15
C ALA A 276 22.17 17.50 4.96
N HIS A 277 22.09 18.77 4.55
CA HIS A 277 21.22 19.74 5.20
C HIS A 277 19.74 19.37 5.06
N ALA A 278 19.30 18.94 3.87
CA ALA A 278 17.91 18.53 3.65
C ALA A 278 17.49 17.34 4.54
N LEU A 279 18.36 16.34 4.71
CA LEU A 279 18.11 15.21 5.61
C LEU A 279 17.99 15.66 7.07
N ALA A 280 18.86 16.57 7.52
CA ALA A 280 18.80 17.12 8.88
C ALA A 280 17.50 17.91 9.12
N GLU A 281 17.04 18.69 8.13
CA GLU A 281 15.76 19.41 8.22
C GLU A 281 14.56 18.46 8.29
N LEU A 282 14.56 17.39 7.50
CA LEU A 282 13.52 16.36 7.51
C LEU A 282 13.51 15.57 8.83
N ALA A 283 14.67 15.22 9.36
CA ALA A 283 14.79 14.61 10.68
C ALA A 283 14.26 15.55 11.79
N GLY A 284 14.63 16.83 11.73
CA GLY A 284 14.11 17.86 12.62
C GLY A 284 12.59 18.04 12.53
N LEU A 285 12.03 17.99 11.31
CA LEU A 285 10.58 18.02 11.07
C LEU A 285 9.89 16.84 11.76
N LEU A 286 10.36 15.61 11.53
CA LEU A 286 9.83 14.40 12.15
C LEU A 286 9.82 14.49 13.68
N ARG A 287 10.90 14.95 14.29
CA ARG A 287 10.98 15.11 15.75
C ARG A 287 9.95 16.11 16.26
N ARG A 288 9.86 17.30 15.65
CA ARG A 288 8.87 18.32 16.03
C ARG A 288 7.44 17.81 15.89
N GLN A 289 7.13 17.13 14.79
CA GLN A 289 5.79 16.58 14.57
C GLN A 289 5.48 15.43 15.52
N SER A 290 6.47 14.59 15.84
CA SER A 290 6.37 13.53 16.85
C SER A 290 6.10 14.09 18.24
N ASP A 291 6.83 15.11 18.67
CA ASP A 291 6.64 15.77 19.97
C ASP A 291 5.24 16.38 20.07
N ARG A 292 4.80 17.07 19.01
CA ARG A 292 3.45 17.65 18.94
C ARG A 292 2.37 16.59 19.01
N THR A 293 2.51 15.51 18.24
CA THR A 293 1.55 14.40 18.22
C THR A 293 1.55 13.66 19.57
N GLY A 294 2.71 13.47 20.20
CA GLY A 294 2.86 12.88 21.52
C GLY A 294 2.17 13.70 22.61
N ALA A 295 2.26 15.03 22.55
CA ALA A 295 1.52 15.93 23.45
C ALA A 295 0.00 15.77 23.26
N LEU A 296 -0.49 15.78 22.02
CA LEU A 296 -1.91 15.56 21.72
C LEU A 296 -2.38 14.17 22.19
N LEU A 297 -1.58 13.12 21.98
CA LEU A 297 -1.87 11.78 22.50
C LEU A 297 -1.94 11.77 24.04
N GLY A 298 -1.05 12.51 24.71
CA GLY A 298 -1.07 12.72 26.16
C GLY A 298 -2.35 13.39 26.67
N ASP A 299 -2.93 14.29 25.88
CA ASP A 299 -4.22 14.94 26.17
C ASP A 299 -5.42 14.04 25.87
N VAL A 300 -5.34 13.19 24.85
CA VAL A 300 -6.40 12.23 24.47
C VAL A 300 -6.50 11.09 25.47
N ARG A 301 -5.37 10.52 25.91
CA ARG A 301 -5.33 9.28 26.73
C ARG A 301 -6.18 9.34 28.02
N PRO A 302 -6.20 10.44 28.80
CA PRO A 302 -7.01 10.55 30.01
C PRO A 302 -8.52 10.56 29.73
N LEU A 303 -8.94 10.95 28.53
CA LEU A 303 -10.35 11.02 28.12
C LEU A 303 -10.91 9.65 27.74
N LEU A 304 -10.05 8.70 27.40
CA LEU A 304 -10.46 7.35 27.01
C LEU A 304 -11.01 6.56 28.21
N PRO A 305 -12.08 5.76 28.02
CA PRO A 305 -12.55 4.77 28.99
C PRO A 305 -11.44 3.85 29.53
N ALA A 306 -11.55 3.42 30.78
CA ALA A 306 -10.48 2.71 31.49
C ALA A 306 -10.06 1.38 30.83
N ASP A 307 -11.02 0.67 30.26
CA ASP A 307 -10.86 -0.56 29.50
C ASP A 307 -10.19 -0.35 28.13
N HIS A 308 -10.30 0.86 27.55
CA HIS A 308 -9.64 1.21 26.29
C HIS A 308 -8.19 1.70 26.48
N ARG A 309 -7.82 2.14 27.69
CA ARG A 309 -6.46 2.62 28.00
C ARG A 309 -5.40 1.52 28.10
N THR A 310 -5.81 0.27 28.32
CA THR A 310 -4.92 -0.88 28.51
C THR A 310 -4.56 -1.59 27.20
N GLY A 311 -5.10 -1.16 26.06
CA GLY A 311 -4.72 -1.65 24.73
C GLY A 311 -4.99 -3.13 24.50
N SER A 312 -5.90 -3.76 25.24
CA SER A 312 -6.20 -5.19 25.09
C SER A 312 -6.66 -5.48 23.65
N SER A 313 -6.00 -6.46 23.03
CA SER A 313 -6.23 -6.88 21.65
C SER A 313 -7.67 -7.38 21.48
N GLY A 314 -8.46 -6.69 20.65
CA GLY A 314 -9.81 -7.13 20.26
C GLY A 314 -10.88 -6.05 20.22
N GLN A 315 -10.65 -4.87 20.80
CA GLN A 315 -11.59 -3.74 20.73
C GLN A 315 -11.07 -2.65 19.79
N ALA A 316 -11.97 -2.03 19.02
CA ALA A 316 -11.63 -1.00 18.02
C ALA A 316 -10.84 0.19 18.58
N TYR A 317 -11.04 0.57 19.85
CA TYR A 317 -10.26 1.60 20.52
C TYR A 317 -8.84 1.16 20.87
N GLY A 318 -8.66 -0.11 21.27
CA GLY A 318 -7.34 -0.68 21.57
C GLY A 318 -6.43 -0.78 20.34
N SER A 319 -7.01 -0.99 19.15
CA SER A 319 -6.22 -0.96 17.91
C SER A 319 -5.83 0.48 17.52
N LEU A 320 -6.74 1.45 17.57
CA LEU A 320 -6.44 2.85 17.26
C LEU A 320 -5.41 3.46 18.22
N LEU A 321 -5.47 3.15 19.52
CA LEU A 321 -4.49 3.64 20.49
C LEU A 321 -3.08 3.11 20.18
N ARG A 322 -2.94 1.80 19.89
CA ARG A 322 -1.65 1.23 19.49
C ARG A 322 -1.12 1.79 18.17
N VAL A 323 -2.00 2.11 17.21
CA VAL A 323 -1.60 2.80 15.97
C VAL A 323 -1.02 4.17 16.30
N ALA A 324 -1.72 5.00 17.10
CA ALA A 324 -1.22 6.32 17.47
C ALA A 324 0.09 6.26 18.27
N GLU A 325 0.19 5.36 19.25
CA GLU A 325 1.41 5.14 20.04
C GLU A 325 2.58 4.68 19.16
N GLY A 326 2.34 3.74 18.23
CA GLY A 326 3.36 3.24 17.31
C GLY A 326 3.88 4.33 16.35
N LEU A 327 2.98 5.15 15.78
CA LEU A 327 3.36 6.25 14.89
C LEU A 327 4.19 7.32 15.60
N VAL A 328 3.88 7.63 16.87
CA VAL A 328 4.70 8.55 17.67
C VAL A 328 6.04 7.91 18.02
N ALA A 329 6.06 6.64 18.41
CA ALA A 329 7.27 5.95 18.85
C ALA A 329 8.29 5.72 17.72
N ILE A 330 7.85 5.55 16.47
CA ILE A 330 8.75 5.27 15.35
C ILE A 330 9.47 6.52 14.80
N CYS A 331 8.85 7.70 14.89
CA CYS A 331 9.37 8.93 14.28
C CYS A 331 10.82 9.29 14.69
N PRO A 332 11.22 9.20 15.98
CA PRO A 332 12.60 9.48 16.38
C PRO A 332 13.62 8.54 15.71
N ASN A 333 13.28 7.25 15.57
CA ASN A 333 14.17 6.26 14.95
C ASN A 333 14.31 6.51 13.43
N VAL A 334 13.23 6.92 12.76
CA VAL A 334 13.27 7.30 11.34
C VAL A 334 14.13 8.55 11.13
N ALA A 335 13.97 9.56 11.99
CA ALA A 335 14.78 10.77 11.94
C ALA A 335 16.27 10.49 12.17
N ASP A 336 16.58 9.60 13.12
CA ASP A 336 17.93 9.09 13.39
C ASP A 336 18.54 8.39 12.15
N ASP A 337 17.75 7.59 11.44
CA ASP A 337 18.17 6.93 10.21
C ASP A 337 18.48 7.93 9.09
N TRP A 338 17.71 9.01 8.97
CA TRP A 338 17.94 10.05 7.96
C TRP A 338 19.17 10.92 8.26
N GLU A 339 19.43 11.24 9.53
CA GLU A 339 20.67 11.92 9.94
C GLU A 339 21.91 11.08 9.62
N ARG A 340 21.82 9.76 9.78
CA ARG A 340 22.89 8.81 9.44
C ARG A 340 22.97 8.47 7.95
N LEU A 341 22.02 8.92 7.14
CA LEU A 341 21.97 8.58 5.72
C LEU A 341 23.07 9.30 4.92
N HIS A 342 23.76 10.31 5.44
CA HIS A 342 24.84 10.98 4.71
C HIS A 342 26.26 10.54 5.17
N PRO A 343 27.16 10.10 4.26
CA PRO A 343 26.95 9.91 2.83
C PRO A 343 26.02 8.72 2.52
N SER A 344 25.13 8.91 1.55
CA SER A 344 24.12 7.91 1.15
C SER A 344 24.72 6.85 0.25
N PRO A 345 24.26 5.58 0.32
CA PRO A 345 24.70 4.53 -0.61
C PRO A 345 24.33 4.82 -2.06
N VAL A 346 23.38 5.74 -2.29
CA VAL A 346 22.98 6.22 -3.62
C VAL A 346 23.08 7.75 -3.71
N PRO A 347 23.43 8.32 -4.88
CA PRO A 347 23.35 9.76 -5.08
C PRO A 347 21.92 10.26 -4.86
N LEU A 348 21.73 11.11 -3.86
CA LEU A 348 20.40 11.64 -3.54
C LEU A 348 19.99 12.72 -4.55
N THR A 349 18.87 12.49 -5.21
CA THR A 349 18.20 13.44 -6.11
C THR A 349 17.10 14.18 -5.38
N ARG A 350 16.55 15.23 -5.99
CA ARG A 350 15.36 15.92 -5.46
C ARG A 350 14.16 15.01 -5.27
N ALA A 351 13.96 14.04 -6.16
CA ALA A 351 12.92 13.02 -6.01
C ALA A 351 13.08 12.19 -4.71
N HIS A 352 14.31 11.85 -4.33
CA HIS A 352 14.56 11.12 -3.07
C HIS A 352 14.16 11.95 -1.86
N LEU A 353 14.62 13.21 -1.77
CA LEU A 353 14.27 14.08 -0.65
C LEU A 353 12.77 14.37 -0.61
N THR A 354 12.13 14.50 -1.77
CA THR A 354 10.67 14.64 -1.86
C THR A 354 9.95 13.42 -1.28
N ALA A 355 10.40 12.20 -1.62
CA ALA A 355 9.78 10.98 -1.11
C ALA A 355 9.93 10.85 0.42
N LEU A 356 11.07 11.27 0.98
CA LEU A 356 11.28 11.31 2.43
C LEU A 356 10.39 12.38 3.11
N ASP A 357 10.24 13.56 2.51
CA ASP A 357 9.31 14.61 3.00
C ASP A 357 7.86 14.12 3.03
N ILE A 358 7.41 13.46 1.95
CA ILE A 358 6.10 12.82 1.88
C ILE A 358 5.92 11.81 3.02
N ALA A 359 6.92 10.94 3.23
CA ALA A 359 6.88 9.94 4.29
C ALA A 359 6.78 10.61 5.68
N ALA A 360 7.57 11.66 5.94
CA ALA A 360 7.56 12.39 7.21
C ALA A 360 6.16 12.92 7.54
N ARG A 361 5.57 13.67 6.60
CA ARG A 361 4.28 14.33 6.79
C ARG A 361 3.14 13.33 6.92
N ARG A 362 3.18 12.24 6.15
CA ARG A 362 2.16 11.19 6.17
C ARG A 362 2.07 10.48 7.51
N ILE A 363 3.20 10.19 8.16
CA ILE A 363 3.22 9.54 9.48
C ILE A 363 2.45 10.40 10.50
N SER A 364 2.74 11.70 10.55
CA SER A 364 2.13 12.62 11.51
C SER A 364 0.65 12.90 11.21
N LEU A 365 0.28 13.04 9.94
CA LEU A 365 -1.12 13.20 9.52
C LEU A 365 -1.98 11.98 9.90
N ARG A 366 -1.47 10.76 9.67
CA ARG A 366 -2.13 9.52 10.09
C ARG A 366 -2.30 9.45 11.61
N ALA A 367 -1.30 9.90 12.36
CA ALA A 367 -1.37 9.88 13.82
C ALA A 367 -2.46 10.84 14.33
N VAL A 368 -2.49 12.10 13.86
CA VAL A 368 -3.52 13.08 14.27
C VAL A 368 -4.92 12.63 13.83
N GLY A 369 -5.07 12.10 12.62
CA GLY A 369 -6.32 11.50 12.16
C GLY A 369 -6.80 10.36 13.07
N THR A 370 -5.87 9.50 13.50
CA THR A 370 -6.15 8.42 14.46
C THR A 370 -6.58 8.96 15.82
N LEU A 371 -5.96 10.04 16.32
CA LEU A 371 -6.37 10.70 17.56
C LEU A 371 -7.79 11.27 17.47
N LEU A 372 -8.16 11.88 16.34
CA LEU A 372 -9.53 12.37 16.12
C LEU A 372 -10.55 11.24 16.13
N ARG A 373 -10.19 10.07 15.59
CA ARG A 373 -11.04 8.88 15.66
C ARG A 373 -11.18 8.32 17.07
N LEU A 374 -10.14 8.38 17.89
CA LEU A 374 -10.21 7.98 19.29
C LEU A 374 -11.16 8.88 20.11
N LEU A 375 -11.32 10.14 19.70
CA LEU A 375 -12.22 11.08 20.35
C LEU A 375 -13.69 10.89 19.91
N ASP A 376 -13.96 10.23 18.78
CA ASP A 376 -15.31 10.14 18.21
C ASP A 376 -16.32 9.51 19.19
N GLY A 377 -17.43 10.23 19.41
CA GLY A 377 -18.50 9.81 20.32
C GLY A 377 -18.23 10.06 21.81
N LEU A 378 -17.05 10.56 22.18
CA LEU A 378 -16.77 10.95 23.57
C LEU A 378 -17.44 12.31 23.88
N PRO A 379 -18.11 12.45 25.05
CA PRO A 379 -18.73 13.71 25.45
C PRO A 379 -17.82 14.58 26.33
N GLY A 380 -18.05 15.90 26.30
CA GLY A 380 -17.57 16.82 27.35
C GLY A 380 -16.69 17.97 26.85
N ALA A 381 -16.59 19.04 27.65
CA ALA A 381 -15.83 20.23 27.26
C ALA A 381 -14.31 20.00 27.13
N ALA A 382 -13.76 19.07 27.91
CA ALA A 382 -12.34 18.70 27.81
C ALA A 382 -12.04 18.01 26.48
N GLU A 383 -12.92 17.09 26.06
CA GLU A 383 -12.86 16.43 24.76
C GLU A 383 -12.97 17.44 23.62
N ALA A 384 -13.97 18.32 23.64
CA ALA A 384 -14.19 19.29 22.57
C ALA A 384 -12.97 20.20 22.34
N ARG A 385 -12.28 20.59 23.42
CA ARG A 385 -11.03 21.36 23.35
C ARG A 385 -9.88 20.58 22.71
N VAL A 386 -9.72 19.30 23.07
CA VAL A 386 -8.65 18.45 22.51
C VAL A 386 -8.95 18.12 21.04
N ARG A 387 -10.22 17.85 20.70
CA ARG A 387 -10.67 17.69 19.31
C ARG A 387 -10.34 18.90 18.47
N ALA A 388 -10.70 20.10 18.92
CA ALA A 388 -10.41 21.33 18.19
C ALA A 388 -8.90 21.51 17.94
N ALA A 389 -8.05 21.20 18.93
CA ALA A 389 -6.60 21.25 18.75
C ALA A 389 -6.06 20.22 17.75
N CYS A 390 -6.65 19.01 17.71
CA CYS A 390 -6.32 18.00 16.72
C CYS A 390 -6.82 18.37 15.30
N GLU A 391 -8.02 18.94 15.17
CA GLU A 391 -8.58 19.40 13.90
C GLU A 391 -7.74 20.55 13.32
N GLU A 392 -7.41 21.55 14.13
CA GLU A 392 -6.51 22.64 13.73
C GLU A 392 -5.15 22.10 13.27
N GLN A 393 -4.59 21.13 13.99
CA GLN A 393 -3.30 20.54 13.62
C GLN A 393 -3.37 19.75 12.30
N LEU A 394 -4.45 18.99 12.11
CA LEU A 394 -4.69 18.22 10.89
C LEU A 394 -4.83 19.15 9.69
N ASP A 395 -5.65 20.19 9.80
CA ASP A 395 -5.89 21.16 8.72
C ASP A 395 -4.61 21.90 8.37
N GLN A 396 -3.83 22.33 9.36
CA GLN A 396 -2.54 22.98 9.13
C GLN A 396 -1.59 22.07 8.35
N TRP A 397 -1.32 20.85 8.83
CA TRP A 397 -0.36 19.96 8.18
C TRP A 397 -0.85 19.45 6.83
N ALA A 398 -2.17 19.28 6.65
CA ALA A 398 -2.75 18.95 5.35
C ALA A 398 -2.54 20.08 4.35
N GLY A 399 -2.76 21.34 4.75
CA GLY A 399 -2.51 22.50 3.88
C GLY A 399 -1.02 22.67 3.52
N GLU A 400 -0.11 22.41 4.46
CA GLU A 400 1.33 22.38 4.19
C GLU A 400 1.70 21.28 3.18
N LEU A 401 1.10 20.09 3.30
CA LEU A 401 1.31 18.98 2.37
C LEU A 401 0.80 19.32 0.96
N GLU A 402 -0.41 19.88 0.84
CA GLU A 402 -0.98 20.29 -0.45
C GLU A 402 -0.10 21.35 -1.14
N THR A 403 0.28 22.39 -0.40
CA THR A 403 1.09 23.50 -0.93
C THR A 403 2.51 23.06 -1.25
N GLY A 404 3.11 22.22 -0.40
CA GLY A 404 4.49 21.75 -0.55
C GLY A 404 4.69 20.79 -1.72
N HIS A 405 3.68 20.00 -2.08
CA HIS A 405 3.81 18.93 -3.07
C HIS A 405 3.00 19.11 -4.36
N GLU A 406 2.24 20.20 -4.52
CA GLU A 406 1.47 20.50 -5.73
C GLU A 406 0.55 19.33 -6.12
N LEU A 407 -0.23 18.86 -5.15
CA LEU A 407 -1.00 17.62 -5.26
C LEU A 407 -2.11 17.71 -6.32
N VAL A 408 -2.15 16.72 -7.22
CA VAL A 408 -3.19 16.58 -8.25
C VAL A 408 -3.93 15.27 -8.03
N TRP A 409 -5.26 15.34 -7.86
CA TRP A 409 -6.10 14.15 -7.77
C TRP A 409 -6.01 13.32 -9.06
N VAL A 410 -5.67 12.05 -8.94
CA VAL A 410 -5.73 11.09 -10.05
C VAL A 410 -7.11 10.45 -10.04
N PRO A 411 -7.90 10.51 -11.12
CA PRO A 411 -9.18 9.79 -11.19
C PRO A 411 -9.01 8.31 -10.86
N VAL A 412 -9.93 7.73 -10.10
CA VAL A 412 -9.93 6.32 -9.70
C VAL A 412 -9.86 5.42 -10.94
N SER A 413 -10.54 5.79 -12.04
CA SER A 413 -10.41 5.07 -13.30
C SER A 413 -8.99 5.04 -13.83
N ASP A 414 -8.25 6.16 -13.75
CA ASP A 414 -6.89 6.24 -14.27
C ASP A 414 -5.92 5.48 -13.37
N GLN A 415 -6.13 5.51 -12.05
CA GLN A 415 -5.42 4.66 -11.09
C GLN A 415 -5.59 3.17 -11.43
N VAL A 416 -6.84 2.71 -11.64
CA VAL A 416 -7.18 1.32 -12.00
C VAL A 416 -6.53 0.92 -13.33
N GLU A 417 -6.65 1.77 -14.35
CA GLU A 417 -6.17 1.49 -15.69
C GLU A 417 -4.64 1.44 -15.72
N LEU A 418 -3.96 2.37 -15.04
CA LEU A 418 -2.49 2.36 -14.90
C LEU A 418 -2.01 1.08 -14.21
N GLN A 419 -2.58 0.76 -13.05
CA GLN A 419 -2.16 -0.41 -12.28
C GLN A 419 -2.43 -1.71 -13.04
N SER A 420 -3.62 -1.86 -13.63
CA SER A 420 -3.99 -3.06 -14.39
C SER A 420 -3.16 -3.24 -15.66
N GLU A 421 -2.84 -2.17 -16.38
CA GLU A 421 -2.01 -2.26 -17.59
C GLU A 421 -0.55 -2.58 -17.29
N THR A 422 -0.03 -2.05 -16.18
CA THR A 422 1.33 -2.36 -15.72
C THR A 422 1.44 -3.83 -15.28
N VAL A 423 0.43 -4.37 -14.59
CA VAL A 423 0.33 -5.80 -14.25
C VAL A 423 0.33 -6.67 -15.52
N LEU A 424 -0.46 -6.32 -16.52
CA LEU A 424 -0.49 -7.06 -17.79
C LEU A 424 0.83 -6.95 -18.57
N ALA A 425 1.52 -5.82 -18.50
CA ALA A 425 2.85 -5.65 -19.10
C ALA A 425 3.87 -6.58 -18.45
N ALA A 426 3.92 -6.62 -17.11
CA ALA A 426 4.78 -7.53 -16.36
C ALA A 426 4.50 -9.01 -16.71
N PHE A 427 3.22 -9.41 -16.76
CA PHE A 427 2.83 -10.76 -17.15
C PHE A 427 3.29 -11.15 -18.56
N ARG A 428 3.18 -10.24 -19.54
CA ARG A 428 3.60 -10.48 -20.93
C ARG A 428 5.11 -10.65 -21.03
N LEU A 429 5.88 -9.74 -20.43
CA LEU A 429 7.36 -9.81 -20.41
C LEU A 429 7.85 -11.14 -19.82
N LEU A 430 7.27 -11.59 -18.70
CA LEU A 430 7.61 -12.88 -18.10
C LEU A 430 7.16 -14.08 -18.94
N SER A 431 6.05 -13.97 -19.67
CA SER A 431 5.56 -15.05 -20.54
C SER A 431 6.36 -15.20 -21.84
N GLU A 432 6.90 -14.10 -22.36
CA GLU A 432 7.76 -14.11 -23.55
C GLU A 432 9.16 -14.64 -23.22
N GLY A 433 9.75 -14.23 -22.10
CA GLY A 433 11.06 -14.73 -21.65
C GLY A 433 11.07 -16.22 -21.26
N SER A 434 9.89 -16.82 -21.02
CA SER A 434 9.75 -18.24 -20.68
C SER A 434 9.61 -19.18 -21.90
N ARG A 435 9.54 -18.64 -23.13
CA ARG A 435 9.50 -19.47 -24.34
C ARG A 435 10.92 -19.87 -24.73
N PRO A 436 11.22 -21.17 -24.97
CA PRO A 436 12.52 -21.55 -25.53
C PRO A 436 12.70 -20.85 -26.89
N PRO A 437 13.92 -20.41 -27.23
CA PRO A 437 14.19 -19.84 -28.55
C PRO A 437 13.78 -20.84 -29.64
N CYS A 438 13.07 -20.34 -30.65
CA CYS A 438 12.56 -21.11 -31.77
C CYS A 438 13.67 -21.72 -32.63
#